data_AF-A0A935RQV9-F1
#
_entry.id   AF-A0A935RQV9-F1
#
_cell.length_a   1.000
_cell.length_b   1.000
_cell.length_c   1.000
_cell.angle_alpha   90.00
_cell.angle_beta   90.00
_cell.angle_gamma   90.00
#
_symmetry.space_group_name_H-M   'P 1'
#
loop_
_entity.id
_entity.type
_entity.pdbx_description
1 polymer ?
#
loop_
_entity_poly.entity_id
_entity_poly.type
_entity_poly.pdbx_seq_one_letter_code
_entity_poly.pdbx_strand_id
1 'polypeptide(L)'
;MRVKRLLPFLLFLVPSIVKADTQSFGGQWRGMNNADASIMIGDNEAQDLSNVDITDNGSGIRKRDGYSQFQTIGTSTWGVRGGYYFRDTSGNNYIVHANNQSLFKSLNSGAYSAFLTTDTAGSYYDFTDSQGYLYRATSNRDQLCRYDGTTLTYYPSAPQGDQIEALPDRLVISGASSYPNRVYFSGAADFTNFTTSLNDTDPFYEEFGLPGQKLTAIKYALGRLFAWTNTTLSFWSGSTQFDGTIQDVTTNVGTSQPGSILYDNSIIYWQGNDKHFYSFDGNSIEKISKQISGSVSGFVGGESRSSIQTTQSDFSLGIASDSLTLSENPGFISYTSTGNTFDNFSDNECTSNPAWTVSIVGDASVNCGSGSMVFSASTTFHSALAYAELVNVNNIFKRIDFNASMSGVDGTFVVSLCTAVPVGTDFVPDSGGCYSFVYNKRNSATDIEYIYRDALLLTAVSTEGSYIPSSSGLCTFRISNSGLIEYLREGLATVSTTDTTFTNKINYLRFLRHQFVPLLINYLTTLMYFKSTATFVSSPFNIGSGITSWGELSESSIKTGNALMAYTIYTDTNTSIDTQEPTTFISSQTIVPPTIPTTLHRSLPCLEGNFHEDDID
;
A
#
# COMPACT_ATOMS: atom_id res chain seq x y z
N MET A 1 -29.85 -21.42 91.10
CA MET A 1 -30.94 -21.75 90.15
C MET A 1 -30.47 -21.29 88.76
N ARG A 2 -29.92 -22.22 87.96
CA ARG A 2 -30.46 -22.71 86.66
C ARG A 2 -30.64 -21.60 85.60
N VAL A 3 -29.69 -21.42 84.67
CA VAL A 3 -29.57 -22.00 83.28
C VAL A 3 -30.77 -21.60 82.41
N LYS A 4 -30.61 -20.85 81.30
CA LYS A 4 -30.24 -21.30 79.93
C LYS A 4 -29.88 -20.05 79.09
N ARG A 5 -28.70 -19.97 78.45
CA ARG A 5 -28.33 -20.57 77.15
C ARG A 5 -29.24 -20.13 76.00
N LEU A 6 -28.75 -19.23 75.15
CA LEU A 6 -28.97 -19.15 73.70
C LEU A 6 -28.19 -17.95 73.13
N LEU A 7 -26.88 -18.08 72.96
CA LEU A 7 -26.14 -17.22 72.02
C LEU A 7 -24.79 -17.85 71.59
N PRO A 8 -24.81 -18.95 70.82
CA PRO A 8 -23.73 -19.17 69.89
C PRO A 8 -24.29 -19.61 68.54
N PHE A 9 -24.94 -18.71 67.81
CA PHE A 9 -25.33 -19.01 66.42
C PHE A 9 -25.31 -17.80 65.47
N LEU A 10 -24.98 -16.59 65.97
CA LEU A 10 -24.98 -15.37 65.15
C LEU A 10 -23.57 -14.94 64.65
N LEU A 11 -22.59 -15.84 64.70
CA LEU A 11 -21.21 -15.58 64.26
C LEU A 11 -20.80 -16.39 63.00
N PHE A 12 -21.75 -17.10 62.38
CA PHE A 12 -21.53 -17.86 61.14
C PHE A 12 -22.20 -17.25 59.90
N LEU A 13 -22.66 -15.99 59.98
CA LEU A 13 -23.17 -15.23 58.83
C LEU A 13 -22.23 -14.07 58.47
N VAL A 14 -20.92 -14.25 58.62
CA VAL A 14 -19.99 -13.46 57.81
C VAL A 14 -20.10 -14.04 56.40
N PRO A 15 -20.60 -13.31 55.39
CA PRO A 15 -20.44 -13.75 54.03
C PRO A 15 -18.95 -13.90 53.83
N SER A 16 -18.49 -15.15 53.72
CA SER A 16 -17.19 -15.44 53.15
C SER A 16 -17.25 -14.81 51.77
N ILE A 17 -16.67 -13.61 51.64
CA ILE A 17 -16.21 -13.10 50.37
C ILE A 17 -15.15 -14.11 49.98
N VAL A 18 -15.59 -15.18 49.32
CA VAL A 18 -14.72 -15.99 48.48
C VAL A 18 -14.26 -14.97 47.45
N LYS A 19 -13.14 -14.30 47.74
CA LYS A 19 -12.27 -13.82 46.67
C LYS A 19 -12.03 -15.09 45.89
N ALA A 20 -12.72 -15.24 44.77
CA ALA A 20 -12.29 -16.16 43.75
C ALA A 20 -10.83 -15.81 43.57
N ASP A 21 -9.93 -16.69 44.02
CA ASP A 21 -8.56 -16.66 43.57
C ASP A 21 -8.70 -16.70 42.06
N THR A 22 -8.49 -15.53 41.46
CA THR A 22 -8.30 -15.41 40.03
C THR A 22 -6.99 -16.11 39.83
N GLN A 23 -7.05 -17.45 39.72
CA GLN A 23 -5.97 -18.24 39.20
C GLN A 23 -5.75 -17.70 37.79
N SER A 24 -4.79 -16.78 37.69
CA SER A 24 -4.20 -16.35 36.44
C SER A 24 -3.50 -17.57 35.87
N PHE A 25 -4.24 -18.41 35.17
CA PHE A 25 -3.65 -19.42 34.31
C PHE A 25 -3.08 -18.70 33.08
N GLY A 26 -1.79 -18.87 32.85
CA GLY A 26 -1.05 -18.15 31.82
C GLY A 26 -0.35 -16.91 32.38
N GLY A 27 0.92 -16.72 32.02
CA GLY A 27 1.62 -15.46 32.25
C GLY A 27 0.99 -14.31 31.46
N GLN A 28 1.59 -13.13 31.52
CA GLN A 28 1.14 -11.96 30.75
C GLN A 28 0.92 -12.33 29.28
N TRP A 29 -0.22 -11.90 28.73
CA TRP A 29 -0.59 -12.12 27.34
C TRP A 29 0.47 -11.52 26.41
N ARG A 30 0.95 -12.33 25.45
CA ARG A 30 2.02 -12.00 24.51
C ARG A 30 1.53 -11.66 23.11
N GLY A 31 0.21 -11.63 22.91
CA GLY A 31 -0.40 -11.17 21.67
C GLY A 31 -0.68 -12.27 20.65
N MET A 32 -0.77 -11.86 19.39
CA MET A 32 -1.03 -12.75 18.27
C MET A 32 0.29 -13.36 17.76
N ASN A 33 0.34 -14.68 17.65
CA ASN A 33 1.42 -15.42 17.00
C ASN A 33 0.84 -16.25 15.85
N ASN A 34 0.89 -15.68 14.64
CA ASN A 34 0.47 -16.36 13.41
C ASN A 34 1.67 -16.88 12.60
N ALA A 35 2.88 -16.79 13.14
CA ALA A 35 4.11 -17.21 12.49
C ALA A 35 4.46 -18.67 12.80
N ASP A 36 4.23 -19.08 14.05
CA ASP A 36 4.51 -20.42 14.51
C ASP A 36 3.32 -21.37 14.27
N ALA A 37 3.61 -22.65 14.07
CA ALA A 37 2.56 -23.67 14.03
C ALA A 37 1.79 -23.67 15.35
N SER A 38 0.49 -23.99 15.33
CA SER A 38 -0.38 -23.92 16.53
C SER A 38 0.14 -24.70 17.74
N ILE A 39 0.95 -25.74 17.52
CA ILE A 39 1.60 -26.54 18.57
C ILE A 39 2.80 -25.85 19.25
N MET A 40 3.40 -24.86 18.58
CA MET A 40 4.57 -24.12 19.06
C MET A 40 4.19 -22.78 19.71
N ILE A 41 2.93 -22.37 19.58
CA ILE A 41 2.39 -21.16 20.20
C ILE A 41 2.31 -21.39 21.72
N GLY A 42 2.87 -20.47 22.50
CA GLY A 42 2.82 -20.56 23.96
C GLY A 42 1.41 -20.36 24.52
N ASP A 43 1.16 -20.84 25.74
CA ASP A 43 -0.14 -20.70 26.43
C ASP A 43 -0.62 -19.25 26.60
N ASN A 44 0.27 -18.27 26.43
CA ASN A 44 -0.03 -16.85 26.52
C ASN A 44 -0.02 -16.13 25.15
N GLU A 45 -0.12 -16.86 24.05
CA GLU A 45 -0.22 -16.34 22.69
C GLU A 45 -1.46 -16.93 21.99
N ALA A 46 -2.02 -16.24 21.00
CA ALA A 46 -3.12 -16.77 20.18
C ALA A 46 -2.75 -16.82 18.70
N GLN A 47 -3.20 -17.88 18.03
CA GLN A 47 -3.04 -18.04 16.59
C GLN A 47 -3.85 -17.01 15.78
N ASP A 48 -5.03 -16.64 16.30
CA ASP A 48 -5.93 -15.68 15.68
C ASP A 48 -6.61 -14.83 16.77
N LEU A 49 -6.67 -13.52 16.54
CA LEU A 49 -7.35 -12.56 17.40
C LEU A 49 -8.04 -11.54 16.50
N SER A 50 -9.37 -11.49 16.56
CA SER A 50 -10.17 -10.49 15.88
C SER A 50 -11.12 -9.82 16.86
N ASN A 51 -11.24 -8.49 16.76
CA ASN A 51 -12.13 -7.66 17.56
C ASN A 51 -11.98 -7.86 19.09
N VAL A 52 -10.73 -7.89 19.54
CA VAL A 52 -10.36 -7.98 20.94
C VAL A 52 -9.39 -6.87 21.34
N ASP A 53 -9.41 -6.53 22.62
CA ASP A 53 -8.42 -5.69 23.27
C ASP A 53 -7.70 -6.48 24.37
N ILE A 54 -6.45 -6.13 24.61
CA ILE A 54 -5.71 -6.65 25.76
C ILE A 54 -6.16 -5.83 26.97
N THR A 55 -6.49 -6.50 28.07
CA THR A 55 -6.80 -5.82 29.33
C THR A 55 -5.63 -4.94 29.78
N ASP A 56 -5.90 -3.84 30.48
CA ASP A 56 -4.90 -2.82 30.83
C ASP A 56 -3.66 -3.37 31.56
N ASN A 57 -3.81 -4.51 32.25
CA ASN A 57 -2.71 -5.18 32.97
C ASN A 57 -2.01 -6.28 32.15
N GLY A 58 -2.37 -6.47 30.88
CA GLY A 58 -1.88 -7.58 30.06
C GLY A 58 -2.34 -8.97 30.54
N SER A 59 -3.24 -9.03 31.52
CA SER A 59 -3.64 -10.27 32.21
C SER A 59 -4.66 -11.11 31.44
N GLY A 60 -5.11 -10.64 30.28
CA GLY A 60 -6.14 -11.31 29.51
C GLY A 60 -6.61 -10.51 28.32
N ILE A 61 -7.52 -11.12 27.57
CA ILE A 61 -8.11 -10.60 26.36
C ILE A 61 -9.58 -10.31 26.66
N ARG A 62 -10.07 -9.13 26.31
CA ARG A 62 -11.49 -8.78 26.34
C ARG A 62 -11.98 -8.54 24.92
N LYS A 63 -13.27 -8.75 24.68
CA LYS A 63 -13.90 -8.30 23.44
C LYS A 63 -13.73 -6.78 23.34
N ARG A 64 -13.32 -6.27 22.17
CA ARG A 64 -13.25 -4.83 21.93
C ARG A 64 -14.66 -4.25 22.05
N ASP A 65 -14.78 -3.16 22.79
CA ASP A 65 -16.05 -2.47 22.91
C ASP A 65 -16.49 -1.96 21.53
N GLY A 66 -17.77 -2.15 21.21
CA GLY A 66 -18.34 -1.61 19.98
C GLY A 66 -18.34 -0.09 20.00
N TYR A 67 -18.35 0.54 18.83
CA TYR A 67 -18.56 1.98 18.70
C TYR A 67 -20.04 2.26 18.49
N SER A 68 -20.57 3.26 19.19
CA SER A 68 -21.86 3.87 18.89
C SER A 68 -21.62 5.29 18.37
N GLN A 69 -22.47 5.75 17.47
CA GLN A 69 -22.42 7.14 17.04
C GLN A 69 -22.75 8.04 18.24
N PHE A 70 -21.80 8.87 18.65
CA PHE A 70 -22.03 9.84 19.72
C PHE A 70 -22.96 10.95 19.25
N GLN A 71 -22.59 11.68 18.18
CA GLN A 71 -23.36 12.76 17.57
C GLN A 71 -22.92 13.01 16.11
N THR A 72 -23.73 13.75 15.35
CA THR A 72 -23.39 14.21 14.00
C THR A 72 -22.75 15.60 14.06
N ILE A 73 -21.52 15.72 13.56
CA ILE A 73 -20.88 17.01 13.27
C ILE A 73 -21.43 17.49 11.92
N GLY A 74 -21.65 18.79 11.74
CA GLY A 74 -22.42 19.38 10.62
C GLY A 74 -22.02 18.95 9.19
N THR A 75 -22.80 19.40 8.21
CA THR A 75 -22.87 18.96 6.80
C THR A 75 -21.60 19.21 5.96
N SER A 76 -20.50 18.56 6.28
CA SER A 76 -19.32 18.52 5.42
C SER A 76 -19.15 17.15 4.80
N THR A 77 -18.75 17.14 3.53
CA THR A 77 -18.36 15.93 2.78
C THR A 77 -17.01 15.37 3.22
N TRP A 78 -16.25 16.08 4.05
CA TRP A 78 -14.95 15.64 4.54
C TRP A 78 -15.06 14.94 5.88
N GLY A 79 -14.14 13.99 6.15
CA GLY A 79 -14.00 13.38 7.46
C GLY A 79 -13.48 14.36 8.52
N VAL A 80 -13.55 13.95 9.79
CA VAL A 80 -12.96 14.68 10.92
C VAL A 80 -11.43 14.70 10.77
N ARG A 81 -10.81 15.88 10.90
CA ARG A 81 -9.37 16.12 10.65
C ARG A 81 -8.58 16.56 11.88
N GLY A 82 -9.19 16.40 13.05
CA GLY A 82 -8.64 16.75 14.35
C GLY A 82 -9.76 16.82 15.38
N GLY A 83 -9.43 16.53 16.63
CA GLY A 83 -10.37 16.60 17.73
C GLY A 83 -9.64 16.88 19.03
N TYR A 84 -10.31 17.57 19.95
CA TYR A 84 -9.72 17.92 21.24
C TYR A 84 -10.79 18.07 22.30
N TYR A 85 -10.44 17.79 23.55
CA TYR A 85 -11.27 18.02 24.71
C TYR A 85 -10.59 19.02 25.61
N PHE A 86 -11.27 20.10 25.99
CA PHE A 86 -10.74 21.06 26.95
C PHE A 86 -11.83 21.58 27.88
N ARG A 87 -11.42 22.14 29.01
CA ARG A 87 -12.31 22.75 30.00
C ARG A 87 -12.02 24.24 30.10
N ASP A 88 -13.04 25.07 29.99
CA ASP A 88 -12.86 26.53 30.10
C ASP A 88 -12.67 27.00 31.57
N THR A 89 -12.37 28.28 31.76
CA THR A 89 -12.23 28.90 33.10
C THR A 89 -13.54 28.92 33.90
N SER A 90 -14.69 28.76 33.24
CA SER A 90 -16.01 28.68 33.87
C SER A 90 -16.36 27.25 34.31
N GLY A 91 -15.49 26.27 34.01
CA GLY A 91 -15.67 24.87 34.35
C GLY A 91 -16.52 24.09 33.35
N ASN A 92 -16.85 24.66 32.20
CA ASN A 92 -17.57 23.99 31.11
C ASN A 92 -16.65 23.05 30.33
N ASN A 93 -17.17 21.89 29.94
CA ASN A 93 -16.44 20.93 29.14
C ASN A 93 -16.78 21.08 27.67
N TYR A 94 -15.76 21.21 26.82
CA TYR A 94 -15.93 21.30 25.37
C TYR A 94 -15.31 20.11 24.69
N ILE A 95 -16.06 19.53 23.74
CA ILE A 95 -15.53 18.60 22.74
C ILE A 95 -15.46 19.37 21.43
N VAL A 96 -14.26 19.49 20.88
CA VAL A 96 -14.00 20.18 19.61
C VAL A 96 -13.66 19.17 18.54
N HIS A 97 -14.25 19.33 17.37
CA HIS A 97 -13.89 18.58 16.18
C HIS A 97 -13.71 19.52 14.99
N ALA A 98 -12.65 19.26 14.24
CA ALA A 98 -12.35 19.99 13.02
C ALA A 98 -12.83 19.22 11.80
N ASN A 99 -13.44 19.94 10.87
CA ASN A 99 -13.85 19.39 9.60
C ASN A 99 -13.60 20.39 8.48
N ASN A 100 -12.73 20.00 7.53
CA ASN A 100 -12.33 20.83 6.39
C ASN A 100 -11.76 22.20 6.82
N GLN A 101 -12.57 23.26 6.72
CA GLN A 101 -12.21 24.66 7.08
C GLN A 101 -12.90 25.16 8.37
N SER A 102 -13.64 24.28 9.05
CA SER A 102 -14.53 24.66 10.15
C SER A 102 -14.22 23.89 11.42
N LEU A 103 -14.34 24.57 12.56
CA LEU A 103 -14.30 23.98 13.89
C LEU A 103 -15.69 23.97 14.50
N PHE A 104 -16.08 22.81 15.01
CA PHE A 104 -17.33 22.60 15.71
C PHE A 104 -17.05 22.27 17.17
N LYS A 105 -17.87 22.82 18.07
CA LYS A 105 -17.82 22.54 19.51
C LYS A 105 -19.12 21.91 19.98
N SER A 106 -19.02 20.98 20.92
CA SER A 106 -20.12 20.49 21.75
C SER A 106 -19.86 20.91 23.19
N LEU A 107 -20.79 21.67 23.77
CA LEU A 107 -20.74 22.10 25.17
C LEU A 107 -21.43 21.06 26.05
N ASN A 108 -20.70 20.47 27.01
CA ASN A 108 -21.20 19.47 27.95
C ASN A 108 -21.97 18.33 27.25
N SER A 109 -21.46 17.85 26.11
CA SER A 109 -22.11 16.83 25.27
C SER A 109 -23.44 17.27 24.64
N GLY A 110 -23.72 18.57 24.56
CA GLY A 110 -24.85 19.14 23.81
C GLY A 110 -24.65 19.07 22.29
N ALA A 111 -25.56 19.66 21.51
CA ALA A 111 -25.44 19.66 20.05
C ALA A 111 -24.19 20.43 19.57
N TYR A 112 -23.60 19.98 18.46
CA TYR A 112 -22.48 20.69 17.84
C TYR A 112 -22.91 22.04 17.26
N SER A 113 -22.07 23.05 17.46
CA SER A 113 -22.18 24.36 16.82
C SER A 113 -20.82 24.77 16.24
N ALA A 114 -20.82 25.39 15.05
CA ALA A 114 -19.61 25.94 14.48
C ALA A 114 -19.19 27.20 15.25
N PHE A 115 -17.89 27.35 15.53
CA PHE A 115 -17.34 28.58 16.13
C PHE A 115 -16.19 29.18 15.31
N LEU A 116 -15.74 28.46 14.28
CA LEU A 116 -14.77 28.91 13.28
C LEU A 116 -15.16 28.29 11.93
N THR A 117 -15.16 29.09 10.85
CA THR A 117 -15.48 28.61 9.48
C THR A 117 -14.57 29.18 8.38
N THR A 118 -13.45 29.81 8.75
CA THR A 118 -12.62 30.66 7.86
C THR A 118 -11.22 30.13 7.61
N ASP A 119 -10.89 28.92 8.04
CA ASP A 119 -9.56 28.36 7.77
C ASP A 119 -9.37 27.95 6.32
N THR A 120 -8.13 27.65 5.97
CA THR A 120 -7.82 27.01 4.70
C THR A 120 -8.45 25.62 4.63
N ALA A 121 -9.19 25.33 3.56
CA ALA A 121 -9.80 24.03 3.32
C ALA A 121 -8.75 22.89 3.25
N GLY A 122 -9.12 21.71 3.72
CA GLY A 122 -8.27 20.52 3.73
C GLY A 122 -7.25 20.43 4.87
N SER A 123 -7.21 21.42 5.77
CA SER A 123 -6.28 21.44 6.93
C SER A 123 -6.45 20.23 7.86
N TYR A 124 -5.35 19.68 8.35
CA TYR A 124 -5.31 18.94 9.61
C TYR A 124 -5.05 19.90 10.76
N TYR A 125 -5.55 19.55 11.94
CA TYR A 125 -5.59 20.45 13.09
C TYR A 125 -4.86 19.82 14.26
N ASP A 126 -3.99 20.62 14.87
CA ASP A 126 -3.36 20.30 16.14
C ASP A 126 -3.84 21.28 17.21
N PHE A 127 -4.07 20.77 18.41
CA PHE A 127 -4.72 21.48 19.49
C PHE A 127 -3.96 21.28 20.79
N THR A 128 -3.97 22.31 21.61
CA THR A 128 -3.52 22.23 23.00
C THR A 128 -4.37 23.19 23.83
N ASP A 129 -4.44 22.99 25.14
CA ASP A 129 -5.13 23.90 26.03
C ASP A 129 -4.26 24.30 27.21
N SER A 130 -4.48 25.53 27.68
CA SER A 130 -3.85 26.04 28.90
C SER A 130 -4.68 27.18 29.46
N GLN A 131 -4.74 27.27 30.80
CA GLN A 131 -5.44 28.33 31.52
C GLN A 131 -6.92 28.50 31.11
N GLY A 132 -7.58 27.41 30.70
CA GLY A 132 -8.98 27.42 30.25
C GLY A 132 -9.20 27.92 28.83
N TYR A 133 -8.14 28.06 28.03
CA TYR A 133 -8.21 28.43 26.63
C TYR A 133 -7.74 27.29 25.73
N LEU A 134 -8.42 27.12 24.60
CA LEU A 134 -7.98 26.27 23.50
C LEU A 134 -7.09 27.07 22.54
N TYR A 135 -5.95 26.52 22.17
CA TYR A 135 -5.05 27.01 21.14
C TYR A 135 -4.98 26.01 20.00
N ARG A 136 -4.65 26.50 18.80
CA ARG A 136 -4.73 25.69 17.58
C ARG A 136 -3.70 26.09 16.52
N ALA A 137 -3.08 25.09 15.92
CA ALA A 137 -2.30 25.18 14.69
C ALA A 137 -2.93 24.32 13.57
N THR A 138 -2.57 24.58 12.31
CA THR A 138 -3.03 23.79 11.16
C THR A 138 -1.92 23.41 10.22
N SER A 139 -2.10 22.31 9.49
CA SER A 139 -1.17 21.87 8.44
C SER A 139 -0.97 22.90 7.31
N ASN A 140 -1.96 23.77 7.07
CA ASN A 140 -1.84 24.87 6.11
C ASN A 140 -1.24 26.15 6.72
N ARG A 141 -0.89 26.12 8.02
CA ARG A 141 -0.24 27.21 8.75
C ARG A 141 -1.08 28.48 8.78
N ASP A 142 -2.37 28.30 9.04
CA ASP A 142 -3.28 29.41 9.30
C ASP A 142 -2.84 30.18 10.56
N GLN A 143 -3.35 31.40 10.76
CA GLN A 143 -3.02 32.21 11.94
C GLN A 143 -3.36 31.47 13.25
N LEU A 144 -2.48 31.58 14.24
CA LEU A 144 -2.75 31.12 15.61
C LEU A 144 -4.04 31.78 16.11
N CYS A 145 -4.93 30.97 16.67
CA CYS A 145 -6.11 31.46 17.35
C CYS A 145 -6.21 30.89 18.77
N ARG A 146 -6.82 31.68 19.65
CA ARG A 146 -7.19 31.30 21.01
C ARG A 146 -8.71 31.35 21.12
N TYR A 147 -9.28 30.36 21.80
CA TYR A 147 -10.71 30.25 22.00
C TYR A 147 -11.03 29.99 23.48
N ASP A 148 -11.96 30.75 24.05
CA ASP A 148 -12.28 30.76 25.49
C ASP A 148 -13.63 30.11 25.84
N GLY A 149 -14.29 29.46 24.86
CA GLY A 149 -15.66 28.95 25.01
C GLY A 149 -16.75 29.87 24.44
N THR A 150 -16.41 31.13 24.16
CA THR A 150 -17.31 32.16 23.62
C THR A 150 -16.69 32.95 22.47
N THR A 151 -15.50 33.52 22.66
CA THR A 151 -14.81 34.42 21.73
C THR A 151 -13.59 33.74 21.12
N LEU A 152 -13.42 33.94 19.82
CA LEU A 152 -12.23 33.55 19.06
C LEU A 152 -11.35 34.78 18.83
N THR A 153 -10.07 34.70 19.22
CA THR A 153 -9.08 35.77 19.05
C THR A 153 -7.91 35.27 18.21
N TYR A 154 -7.49 36.04 17.19
CA TYR A 154 -6.37 35.70 16.31
C TYR A 154 -5.10 36.47 16.69
N TYR A 155 -3.94 35.85 16.50
CA TYR A 155 -2.62 36.43 16.78
C TYR A 155 -1.75 36.41 15.52
N PRO A 156 -1.87 37.43 14.63
CA PRO A 156 -1.17 37.44 13.35
C PRO A 156 0.35 37.58 13.47
N SER A 157 0.86 38.04 14.61
CA SER A 157 2.29 38.14 14.90
C SER A 157 2.89 36.83 15.44
N ALA A 158 2.06 35.83 15.78
CA ALA A 158 2.55 34.53 16.22
C ALA A 158 3.11 33.72 15.04
N PRO A 159 4.09 32.83 15.28
CA PRO A 159 4.58 31.90 14.27
C PRO A 159 3.46 31.05 13.69
N GLN A 160 3.45 30.91 12.35
CA GLN A 160 2.50 30.08 11.63
C GLN A 160 3.07 28.67 11.44
N GLY A 161 2.86 27.82 12.45
CA GLY A 161 3.28 26.42 12.47
C GLY A 161 2.17 25.42 12.15
N ASP A 162 2.53 24.14 12.03
CA ASP A 162 1.58 23.03 11.85
C ASP A 162 1.39 22.15 13.10
N GLN A 163 2.12 22.46 14.18
CA GLN A 163 2.10 21.74 15.46
C GLN A 163 2.06 22.74 16.62
N ILE A 164 1.40 22.36 17.71
CA ILE A 164 1.24 23.21 18.89
C ILE A 164 1.20 22.39 20.19
N GLU A 165 1.86 22.88 21.23
CA GLU A 165 1.87 22.22 22.54
C GLU A 165 1.99 23.25 23.66
N ALA A 166 1.32 23.00 24.78
CA ALA A 166 1.41 23.84 25.97
C ALA A 166 2.40 23.24 26.97
N LEU A 167 3.36 24.06 27.38
CA LEU A 167 4.21 23.85 28.55
C LEU A 167 3.52 24.48 29.77
N PRO A 168 3.97 24.19 31.01
CA PRO A 168 3.37 24.75 32.22
C PRO A 168 3.25 26.28 32.22
N ASP A 169 4.20 26.99 31.60
CA ASP A 169 4.26 28.45 31.57
C ASP A 169 4.35 29.04 30.16
N ARG A 170 4.43 28.24 29.10
CA ARG A 170 4.63 28.74 27.72
C ARG A 170 3.81 27.96 26.70
N LEU A 171 3.44 28.64 25.61
CA LEU A 171 2.93 28.00 24.40
C LEU A 171 4.08 27.76 23.44
N VAL A 172 4.07 26.60 22.78
CA VAL A 172 5.10 26.24 21.83
C VAL A 172 4.49 25.90 20.47
N ILE A 173 5.12 26.40 19.40
CA ILE A 173 4.70 26.20 18.01
C ILE A 173 5.89 25.73 17.18
N SER A 174 5.68 24.72 16.32
CA SER A 174 6.71 24.21 15.39
C SER A 174 6.15 23.97 13.98
N GLY A 175 7.03 23.64 13.04
CA GLY A 175 6.66 23.31 11.66
C GLY A 175 6.38 24.51 10.76
N ALA A 176 6.89 25.68 11.13
CA ALA A 176 6.87 26.88 10.28
C ALA A 176 7.55 26.62 8.93
N SER A 177 7.02 27.20 7.84
CA SER A 177 7.50 26.94 6.47
C SER A 177 8.93 27.40 6.23
N SER A 178 9.31 28.54 6.80
CA SER A 178 10.64 29.15 6.65
C SER A 178 11.72 28.48 7.50
N TYR A 179 11.34 27.85 8.62
CA TYR A 179 12.26 27.21 9.57
C TYR A 179 11.64 25.90 10.08
N PRO A 180 11.70 24.82 9.26
CA PRO A 180 10.96 23.59 9.55
C PRO A 180 11.51 22.80 10.73
N ASN A 181 12.73 23.11 11.19
CA ASN A 181 13.41 22.49 12.33
C ASN A 181 13.32 23.33 13.62
N ARG A 182 12.63 24.47 13.57
CA ARG A 182 12.58 25.45 14.67
C ARG A 182 11.31 25.28 15.51
N VAL A 183 11.51 25.41 16.81
CA VAL A 183 10.46 25.43 17.83
C VAL A 183 10.44 26.83 18.45
N TYR A 184 9.29 27.49 18.41
CA TYR A 184 9.10 28.83 18.96
C TYR A 184 8.41 28.75 20.32
N PHE A 185 9.00 29.36 21.33
CA PHE A 185 8.48 29.45 22.69
C PHE A 185 7.88 30.84 22.90
N SER A 186 6.65 30.90 23.39
CA SER A 186 6.02 32.16 23.80
C SER A 186 6.71 32.74 25.04
N GLY A 187 6.30 33.94 25.43
CA GLY A 187 6.70 34.54 26.72
C GLY A 187 6.20 33.69 27.89
N ALA A 188 6.93 33.72 29.01
CA ALA A 188 6.51 33.04 30.24
C ALA A 188 5.20 33.65 30.77
N ALA A 189 4.21 32.81 31.03
CA ALA A 189 2.84 33.14 31.38
C ALA A 189 2.09 34.02 30.35
N ASP A 190 2.68 34.27 29.17
CA ASP A 190 2.05 34.97 28.06
C ASP A 190 2.12 34.10 26.79
N PHE A 191 1.07 33.31 26.61
CA PHE A 191 0.90 32.33 25.53
C PHE A 191 0.67 32.99 24.15
N THR A 192 0.68 34.32 24.08
CA THR A 192 0.32 35.08 22.88
C THR A 192 1.45 35.95 22.33
N ASN A 193 2.45 36.25 23.16
CA ASN A 193 3.64 36.99 22.75
C ASN A 193 4.74 36.05 22.24
N PHE A 194 5.19 36.27 21.00
CA PHE A 194 6.30 35.57 20.35
C PHE A 194 7.41 36.54 19.86
N THR A 195 7.39 37.78 20.33
CA THR A 195 8.39 38.79 19.98
C THR A 195 9.61 38.64 20.90
N THR A 196 10.73 38.19 20.34
CA THR A 196 11.96 37.95 21.10
C THR A 196 12.53 39.24 21.70
N SER A 197 13.06 39.15 22.93
CA SER A 197 13.71 40.25 23.66
C SER A 197 14.73 39.68 24.67
N LEU A 198 15.33 40.51 25.53
CA LEU A 198 16.52 40.19 26.33
C LEU A 198 16.26 39.66 27.76
N ASN A 199 15.01 39.56 28.23
CA ASN A 199 14.68 39.08 29.58
C ASN A 199 14.44 37.57 29.61
N ASP A 200 14.64 36.92 30.75
CA ASP A 200 14.43 35.48 30.94
C ASP A 200 13.01 35.01 30.56
N THR A 201 12.01 35.85 30.80
CA THR A 201 10.60 35.60 30.51
C THR A 201 10.23 35.86 29.06
N ASP A 202 11.12 36.45 28.27
CA ASP A 202 10.81 36.82 26.89
C ASP A 202 10.66 35.57 26.01
N PRO A 203 9.92 35.68 24.89
CA PRO A 203 9.83 34.62 23.89
C PRO A 203 11.19 34.32 23.26
N PHE A 204 11.40 33.08 22.84
CA PHE A 204 12.63 32.64 22.18
C PHE A 204 12.35 31.49 21.20
N TYR A 205 13.38 30.99 20.53
CA TYR A 205 13.27 29.82 19.69
C TYR A 205 14.49 28.92 19.85
N GLU A 206 14.29 27.64 19.56
CA GLU A 206 15.34 26.62 19.57
C GLU A 206 15.28 25.84 18.25
N GLU A 207 16.44 25.37 17.81
CA GLU A 207 16.56 24.58 16.58
C GLU A 207 16.90 23.13 16.93
N PHE A 208 16.02 22.21 16.52
CA PHE A 208 16.18 20.79 16.76
C PHE A 208 16.76 20.11 15.53
N GLY A 209 17.65 19.13 15.72
CA GLY A 209 18.26 18.38 14.62
C GLY A 209 19.11 19.24 13.68
N LEU A 210 19.32 18.76 12.45
CA LEU A 210 20.12 19.46 11.45
C LEU A 210 19.30 20.57 10.76
N PRO A 211 19.92 21.68 10.33
CA PRO A 211 19.26 22.72 9.56
C PRO A 211 18.50 22.14 8.35
N GLY A 212 17.22 22.49 8.24
CA GLY A 212 16.33 22.03 7.16
C GLY A 212 15.59 20.71 7.42
N GLN A 213 15.91 19.97 8.49
CA GLN A 213 15.13 18.78 8.86
C GLN A 213 13.75 19.18 9.38
N LYS A 214 12.68 18.71 8.74
CA LYS A 214 11.32 19.00 9.21
C LYS A 214 11.03 18.28 10.53
N LEU A 215 10.54 19.02 11.52
CA LEU A 215 9.90 18.46 12.70
C LEU A 215 8.56 17.82 12.32
N THR A 216 8.39 16.55 12.67
CA THR A 216 7.19 15.76 12.37
C THR A 216 6.20 15.73 13.53
N ALA A 217 6.67 15.98 14.75
CA ALA A 217 5.83 16.14 15.93
C ALA A 217 6.57 16.89 17.06
N ILE A 218 5.79 17.49 17.97
CA ILE A 218 6.25 17.89 19.31
C ILE A 218 5.29 17.34 20.37
N LYS A 219 5.80 17.08 21.58
CA LYS A 219 4.98 16.63 22.71
C LYS A 219 5.61 17.05 24.04
N TYR A 220 4.81 17.62 24.94
CA TYR A 220 5.25 17.84 26.31
C TYR A 220 4.94 16.59 27.16
N ALA A 221 5.98 15.96 27.69
CA ALA A 221 5.89 14.73 28.47
C ALA A 221 7.10 14.65 29.43
N LEU A 222 7.01 13.91 30.53
CA LEU A 222 8.14 13.71 31.47
C LEU A 222 8.80 15.03 31.94
N GLY A 223 8.05 16.14 31.98
CA GLY A 223 8.56 17.46 32.33
C GLY A 223 9.45 18.12 31.27
N ARG A 224 9.47 17.60 30.04
CA ARG A 224 10.34 18.03 28.94
C ARG A 224 9.56 18.19 27.64
N LEU A 225 10.05 19.03 26.73
CA LEU A 225 9.48 19.14 25.39
C LEU A 225 10.21 18.20 24.45
N PHE A 226 9.56 17.14 23.99
CA PHE A 226 10.08 16.24 22.98
C PHE A 226 9.77 16.75 21.59
N ALA A 227 10.71 16.59 20.67
CA ALA A 227 10.57 16.92 19.26
C ALA A 227 11.07 15.74 18.41
N TRP A 228 10.27 15.36 17.43
CA TRP A 228 10.60 14.30 16.48
C TRP A 228 10.91 14.89 15.11
N THR A 229 11.90 14.31 14.44
CA THR A 229 12.02 14.37 12.99
C THR A 229 11.61 13.03 12.38
N ASN A 230 11.78 12.87 11.08
CA ASN A 230 11.65 11.55 10.44
C ASN A 230 12.67 10.52 10.95
N THR A 231 13.80 10.92 11.54
CA THR A 231 14.86 9.98 11.92
C THR A 231 15.38 10.15 13.33
N THR A 232 15.01 11.23 14.02
CA THR A 232 15.53 11.55 15.35
C THR A 232 14.39 11.82 16.34
N LEU A 233 14.70 11.59 17.60
CA LEU A 233 13.92 12.05 18.75
C LEU A 233 14.89 12.75 19.70
N SER A 234 14.57 13.99 20.02
CA SER A 234 15.33 14.84 20.93
C SER A 234 14.37 15.48 21.93
N PHE A 235 14.88 15.97 23.05
CA PHE A 235 14.08 16.79 23.96
C PHE A 235 14.81 18.07 24.32
N TRP A 236 14.03 19.10 24.64
CA TRP A 236 14.49 20.30 25.29
C TRP A 236 14.13 20.28 26.78
N SER A 237 15.08 20.70 27.60
CA SER A 237 14.90 20.94 29.03
C SER A 237 15.51 22.28 29.43
N GLY A 238 14.75 23.08 30.16
CA GLY A 238 15.11 24.41 30.63
C GLY A 238 13.88 25.14 31.16
N SER A 239 14.05 26.37 31.61
CA SER A 239 12.95 27.23 32.08
C SER A 239 12.91 28.60 31.39
N THR A 240 14.01 28.99 30.76
CA THR A 240 14.27 30.30 30.16
C THR A 240 15.00 30.13 28.83
N GLN A 241 15.18 31.24 28.12
CA GLN A 241 15.98 31.26 26.90
C GLN A 241 17.49 31.08 27.13
N PHE A 242 17.97 31.12 28.39
CA PHE A 242 19.40 31.10 28.71
C PHE A 242 19.88 29.76 29.32
N ASP A 243 18.96 28.94 29.84
CA ASP A 243 19.26 27.64 30.46
C ASP A 243 18.72 26.45 29.65
N GLY A 244 18.09 26.72 28.50
CA GLY A 244 17.61 25.71 27.56
C GLY A 244 18.74 24.80 27.06
N THR A 245 18.50 23.49 27.11
CA THR A 245 19.42 22.49 26.57
C THR A 245 18.64 21.48 25.73
N ILE A 246 19.16 21.18 24.55
CA ILE A 246 18.63 20.13 23.67
C ILE A 246 19.51 18.89 23.82
N GLN A 247 18.88 17.74 24.04
CA GLN A 247 19.57 16.45 24.10
C GLN A 247 18.89 15.47 23.15
N ASP A 248 19.70 14.80 22.34
CA ASP A 248 19.23 13.73 21.47
C ASP A 248 19.00 12.46 22.30
N VAL A 249 17.79 11.90 22.20
CA VAL A 249 17.49 10.57 22.75
C VAL A 249 17.95 9.50 21.77
N THR A 250 17.74 9.74 20.48
CA THR A 250 18.14 8.86 19.39
C THR A 250 18.30 9.65 18.10
N THR A 251 19.28 9.23 17.30
CA THR A 251 19.57 9.80 15.98
C THR A 251 19.08 8.90 14.83
N ASN A 252 18.45 7.76 15.12
CA ASN A 252 18.02 6.79 14.11
C ASN A 252 16.55 6.34 14.21
N VAL A 253 15.83 6.69 15.29
CA VAL A 253 14.40 6.43 15.44
C VAL A 253 13.64 7.75 15.54
N GLY A 254 12.91 8.10 14.47
CA GLY A 254 12.02 9.26 14.44
C GLY A 254 10.56 8.84 14.32
N THR A 255 9.69 9.71 13.82
CA THR A 255 8.32 9.33 13.41
C THR A 255 7.88 10.03 12.13
N SER A 256 7.07 9.35 11.33
CA SER A 256 6.33 9.94 10.21
C SER A 256 4.81 9.95 10.48
N GLN A 257 4.39 9.62 11.70
CA GLN A 257 3.00 9.40 12.11
C GLN A 257 2.76 10.09 13.46
N PRO A 258 2.68 11.43 13.50
CA PRO A 258 2.53 12.19 14.74
C PRO A 258 1.34 11.75 15.59
N GLY A 259 0.23 11.36 14.95
CA GLY A 259 -0.97 10.88 15.65
C GLY A 259 -0.80 9.54 16.39
N SER A 260 0.34 8.86 16.23
CA SER A 260 0.68 7.65 17.00
C SER A 260 1.35 7.95 18.35
N ILE A 261 1.73 9.21 18.60
CA ILE A 261 2.40 9.59 19.83
C ILE A 261 1.40 9.62 20.98
N LEU A 262 1.67 8.80 22.01
CA LEU A 262 0.87 8.71 23.23
C LEU A 262 1.80 8.87 24.43
N TYR A 263 1.38 9.64 25.43
CA TYR A 263 2.03 9.68 26.73
C TYR A 263 1.10 9.11 27.77
N ASP A 264 1.48 7.98 28.37
CA ASP A 264 0.71 7.31 29.41
C ASP A 264 1.63 6.64 30.43
N ASN A 265 1.25 6.67 31.71
CA ASN A 265 2.00 6.05 32.80
C ASN A 265 3.51 6.38 32.84
N SER A 266 3.87 7.64 32.55
CA SER A 266 5.27 8.10 32.44
C SER A 266 6.08 7.40 31.33
N ILE A 267 5.41 6.93 30.28
CA ILE A 267 6.02 6.31 29.11
C ILE A 267 5.47 7.00 27.86
N ILE A 268 6.37 7.35 26.94
CA ILE A 268 6.00 7.85 25.62
C ILE A 268 6.00 6.68 24.65
N TYR A 269 4.91 6.48 23.93
CA TYR A 269 4.77 5.49 22.87
C TYR A 269 4.64 6.18 21.53
N TRP A 270 5.25 5.64 20.47
CA TRP A 270 5.05 6.14 19.11
C TRP A 270 5.36 5.07 18.07
N GLN A 271 4.86 5.26 16.85
CA GLN A 271 5.31 4.51 15.69
C GLN A 271 6.54 5.16 15.07
N GLY A 272 7.63 4.40 15.00
CA GLY A 272 8.89 4.76 14.37
C GLY A 272 8.78 4.95 12.85
N ASN A 273 9.80 5.56 12.26
CA ASN A 273 9.95 5.70 10.80
C ASN A 273 10.10 4.34 10.08
N ASP A 274 10.61 3.34 10.78
CA ASP A 274 10.71 1.95 10.33
C ASP A 274 9.41 1.14 10.55
N LYS A 275 8.30 1.83 10.92
CA LYS A 275 6.96 1.29 11.16
C LYS A 275 6.81 0.37 12.37
N HIS A 276 7.82 0.29 13.22
CA HIS A 276 7.71 -0.41 14.51
C HIS A 276 7.19 0.53 15.60
N PHE A 277 6.58 -0.02 16.65
CA PHE A 277 6.23 0.75 17.85
C PHE A 277 7.38 0.75 18.85
N TYR A 278 7.65 1.93 19.39
CA TYR A 278 8.67 2.19 20.39
C TYR A 278 8.05 2.77 21.65
N SER A 279 8.70 2.54 22.77
CA SER A 279 8.45 3.20 24.05
C SER A 279 9.70 3.93 24.55
N PHE A 280 9.50 4.98 25.32
CA PHE A 280 10.56 5.71 26.03
C PHE A 280 10.12 6.05 27.45
N ASP A 281 10.87 5.58 28.44
CA ASP A 281 10.57 5.72 29.88
C ASP A 281 11.30 6.91 30.53
N GLY A 282 11.98 7.73 29.74
CA GLY A 282 12.85 8.81 30.24
C GLY A 282 14.34 8.47 30.25
N ASN A 283 14.70 7.18 30.16
CA ASN A 283 16.09 6.71 30.19
C ASN A 283 16.48 5.94 28.94
N SER A 284 15.62 5.04 28.45
CA SER A 284 15.93 4.14 27.35
C SER A 284 14.78 4.00 26.37
N ILE A 285 15.13 3.85 25.09
CA ILE A 285 14.17 3.51 24.05
C ILE A 285 14.08 2.00 23.94
N GLU A 286 12.87 1.47 24.02
CA GLU A 286 12.60 0.05 23.79
C GLU A 286 11.72 -0.11 22.55
N LYS A 287 12.10 -1.05 21.68
CA LYS A 287 11.27 -1.46 20.55
C LYS A 287 10.30 -2.53 21.02
N ILE A 288 9.02 -2.17 21.15
CA ILE A 288 7.99 -3.03 21.76
C ILE A 288 7.21 -3.87 20.73
N SER A 289 7.27 -3.53 19.44
CA SER A 289 6.68 -4.37 18.39
C SER A 289 7.70 -5.35 17.80
N LYS A 290 7.28 -6.61 17.58
CA LYS A 290 8.03 -7.58 16.77
C LYS A 290 7.99 -7.18 15.29
N GLN A 291 9.05 -7.53 14.56
CA GLN A 291 9.06 -7.42 13.11
C GLN A 291 7.99 -8.38 12.55
N ILE A 292 7.04 -7.85 11.79
CA ILE A 292 6.16 -8.70 10.99
C ILE A 292 7.07 -9.42 9.98
N SER A 293 7.10 -10.75 10.00
CA SER A 293 8.03 -11.55 9.18
C SER A 293 7.94 -11.14 7.70
N GLY A 294 9.05 -11.26 6.97
CA GLY A 294 9.20 -10.80 5.58
C GLY A 294 8.16 -11.33 4.58
N SER A 295 7.38 -12.35 4.95
CA SER A 295 6.16 -12.78 4.24
C SER A 295 5.10 -11.68 4.09
N VAL A 296 5.13 -10.62 4.92
CA VAL A 296 4.16 -9.51 4.91
C VAL A 296 4.83 -8.14 4.73
N SER A 297 6.17 -8.06 4.65
CA SER A 297 6.88 -6.77 4.54
C SER A 297 6.63 -6.02 3.21
N GLY A 298 6.07 -6.70 2.21
CA GLY A 298 5.58 -6.09 0.97
C GLY A 298 4.15 -5.54 1.02
N PHE A 299 3.42 -5.73 2.13
CA PHE A 299 1.98 -5.43 2.23
C PHE A 299 1.64 -4.13 2.96
N VAL A 300 2.58 -3.50 3.66
CA VAL A 300 2.31 -2.29 4.46
C VAL A 300 2.70 -1.02 3.70
N GLY A 301 2.14 -0.86 2.50
CA GLY A 301 2.21 0.38 1.71
C GLY A 301 0.81 0.97 1.60
N GLY A 302 0.56 2.10 2.27
CA GLY A 302 -0.66 2.90 2.14
C GLY A 302 -0.74 3.65 0.79
N GLU A 303 -0.36 3.00 -0.31
CA GLU A 303 -0.51 3.57 -1.64
C GLU A 303 -1.90 3.21 -2.20
N SER A 304 -2.73 4.23 -2.37
CA SER A 304 -3.99 4.12 -3.09
C SER A 304 -3.71 3.99 -4.59
N ARG A 305 -4.18 2.91 -5.21
CA ARG A 305 -4.30 2.82 -6.67
C ARG A 305 -5.78 2.94 -7.03
N SER A 306 -6.16 4.03 -7.68
CA SER A 306 -7.53 4.26 -8.17
C SER A 306 -7.57 4.18 -9.69
N SER A 307 -8.55 3.47 -10.24
CA SER A 307 -8.91 3.54 -11.66
C SER A 307 -10.33 4.07 -11.76
N ILE A 308 -10.52 5.20 -12.42
CA ILE A 308 -11.85 5.80 -12.65
C ILE A 308 -12.28 5.39 -14.06
N GLN A 309 -13.40 4.68 -14.16
CA GLN A 309 -14.07 4.46 -15.45
C GLN A 309 -15.13 5.54 -15.61
N THR A 310 -14.97 6.39 -16.62
CA THR A 310 -15.83 7.57 -16.82
C THR A 310 -16.92 7.35 -17.87
N THR A 311 -16.89 6.23 -18.61
CA THR A 311 -17.89 5.98 -19.66
C THR A 311 -18.44 4.54 -19.63
N GLN A 312 -19.68 4.37 -20.11
CA GLN A 312 -20.29 3.06 -20.34
C GLN A 312 -19.47 2.23 -21.35
N SER A 313 -18.81 2.89 -22.30
CA SER A 313 -17.91 2.22 -23.26
C SER A 313 -16.72 1.57 -22.56
N ASP A 314 -16.11 2.24 -21.57
CA ASP A 314 -14.99 1.69 -20.79
C ASP A 314 -15.40 0.43 -20.02
N PHE A 315 -16.61 0.46 -19.46
CA PHE A 315 -17.20 -0.67 -18.75
C PHE A 315 -17.56 -1.83 -19.70
N SER A 316 -18.16 -1.53 -20.85
CA SER A 316 -18.63 -2.51 -21.84
C SER A 316 -17.49 -3.21 -22.58
N LEU A 317 -16.37 -2.51 -22.78
CA LEU A 317 -15.18 -3.07 -23.42
C LEU A 317 -14.37 -3.95 -22.46
N GLY A 318 -14.67 -3.93 -21.16
CA GLY A 318 -13.89 -4.64 -20.15
C GLY A 318 -12.42 -4.20 -20.09
N ILE A 319 -12.06 -3.08 -20.73
CA ILE A 319 -10.70 -2.54 -20.76
C ILE A 319 -10.49 -1.80 -19.45
N ALA A 320 -10.25 -2.55 -18.40
CA ALA A 320 -9.63 -2.02 -17.21
C ALA A 320 -8.14 -2.39 -17.29
N SER A 321 -7.30 -1.36 -17.43
CA SER A 321 -5.82 -1.40 -17.50
C SER A 321 -5.20 -2.79 -17.33
N ASP A 322 -4.85 -3.46 -18.45
CA ASP A 322 -4.04 -4.69 -18.63
C ASP A 322 -4.18 -5.87 -17.63
N SER A 323 -5.13 -5.87 -16.69
CA SER A 323 -5.11 -6.81 -15.55
C SER A 323 -6.46 -7.11 -14.91
N LEU A 324 -7.57 -6.79 -15.57
CA LEU A 324 -8.92 -7.00 -15.07
C LEU A 324 -9.77 -7.75 -16.11
N THR A 325 -10.39 -8.86 -15.70
CA THR A 325 -11.47 -9.51 -16.45
C THR A 325 -12.72 -9.58 -15.59
N LEU A 326 -13.86 -9.19 -16.16
CA LEU A 326 -15.17 -9.30 -15.55
C LEU A 326 -15.76 -10.68 -15.87
N SER A 327 -16.22 -11.41 -14.85
CA SER A 327 -16.97 -12.66 -15.01
C SER A 327 -18.46 -12.35 -15.16
N GLU A 328 -19.18 -13.12 -15.98
CA GLU A 328 -20.62 -12.96 -16.23
C GLU A 328 -21.54 -13.35 -15.05
N ASN A 329 -21.01 -13.79 -13.90
CA ASN A 329 -21.81 -14.12 -12.72
C ASN A 329 -22.11 -12.88 -11.85
N PRO A 330 -23.39 -12.50 -11.66
CA PRO A 330 -23.77 -11.37 -10.80
C PRO A 330 -23.25 -11.56 -9.37
N GLY A 331 -22.59 -10.54 -8.81
CA GLY A 331 -22.05 -10.56 -7.44
C GLY A 331 -20.69 -11.25 -7.27
N PHE A 332 -20.07 -11.67 -8.37
CA PHE A 332 -18.74 -12.29 -8.37
C PHE A 332 -17.73 -11.39 -9.10
N ILE A 333 -16.95 -10.61 -8.36
CA ILE A 333 -15.77 -9.94 -8.91
C ILE A 333 -14.56 -10.76 -8.48
N SER A 334 -14.05 -11.55 -9.43
CA SER A 334 -12.80 -12.27 -9.27
C SER A 334 -11.64 -11.40 -9.76
N TYR A 335 -10.67 -11.15 -8.89
CA TYR A 335 -9.36 -10.67 -9.32
C TYR A 335 -8.60 -11.81 -9.98
N THR A 336 -8.73 -11.91 -11.30
CA THR A 336 -7.84 -12.71 -12.13
C THR A 336 -6.98 -11.77 -12.95
N SER A 337 -5.86 -11.30 -12.38
CA SER A 337 -4.72 -11.07 -13.27
C SER A 337 -4.23 -12.44 -13.70
N THR A 338 -4.09 -12.63 -15.00
CA THR A 338 -3.80 -13.89 -15.70
C THR A 338 -2.68 -14.70 -15.03
N GLY A 339 -2.88 -16.02 -15.04
CA GLY A 339 -1.97 -16.99 -14.46
C GLY A 339 -0.67 -17.16 -15.25
N ASN A 340 0.21 -17.99 -14.72
CA ASN A 340 1.44 -18.43 -15.38
C ASN A 340 1.12 -18.90 -16.82
N THR A 341 1.57 -18.19 -17.85
CA THR A 341 1.82 -18.84 -19.14
C THR A 341 3.20 -19.46 -19.06
N PHE A 342 3.28 -20.63 -18.42
CA PHE A 342 4.47 -21.46 -18.44
C PHE A 342 4.32 -22.40 -19.62
N ASP A 343 5.10 -22.15 -20.67
CA ASP A 343 5.30 -23.18 -21.68
C ASP A 343 6.54 -23.98 -21.31
N ASN A 344 6.36 -25.25 -20.96
CA ASN A 344 7.46 -26.20 -20.93
C ASN A 344 7.47 -27.11 -22.15
N PHE A 345 6.58 -26.90 -23.12
CA PHE A 345 6.38 -27.74 -24.29
C PHE A 345 6.22 -29.22 -23.93
N SER A 346 5.72 -29.52 -22.72
CA SER A 346 5.52 -30.91 -22.27
C SER A 346 4.35 -31.58 -22.97
N ASP A 347 3.47 -30.79 -23.57
CA ASP A 347 2.38 -31.22 -24.45
C ASP A 347 2.84 -31.49 -25.89
N ASN A 348 4.09 -31.18 -26.24
CA ASN A 348 4.67 -31.31 -27.59
C ASN A 348 3.98 -30.43 -28.64
N GLU A 349 3.36 -29.32 -28.25
CA GLU A 349 2.72 -28.39 -29.18
C GLU A 349 3.26 -26.99 -29.00
N CYS A 350 3.51 -26.26 -30.10
CA CYS A 350 3.83 -24.84 -30.01
C CYS A 350 2.55 -23.97 -29.94
N THR A 351 1.38 -24.55 -30.20
CA THR A 351 0.15 -23.81 -30.49
C THR A 351 -0.82 -23.76 -29.32
N SER A 352 -0.49 -24.31 -28.16
CA SER A 352 -1.38 -24.40 -27.01
C SER A 352 -0.63 -24.10 -25.68
N ASN A 353 -1.32 -23.38 -24.77
CA ASN A 353 -0.96 -23.18 -23.36
C ASN A 353 0.50 -22.79 -22.99
N PRO A 354 1.02 -21.63 -23.44
CA PRO A 354 0.46 -20.62 -24.33
C PRO A 354 0.68 -20.89 -25.82
N ALA A 355 -0.19 -20.34 -26.68
CA ALA A 355 -0.03 -20.45 -28.12
C ALA A 355 1.08 -19.54 -28.66
N TRP A 356 2.02 -20.11 -29.42
CA TRP A 356 3.03 -19.41 -30.19
C TRP A 356 2.66 -19.38 -31.67
N THR A 357 2.72 -18.21 -32.29
CA THR A 357 2.78 -18.08 -33.74
C THR A 357 4.24 -18.14 -34.14
N VAL A 358 4.60 -19.22 -34.83
CA VAL A 358 5.94 -19.40 -35.36
C VAL A 358 5.96 -18.98 -36.82
N SER A 359 6.89 -18.09 -37.16
CA SER A 359 7.15 -17.69 -38.54
C SER A 359 8.59 -18.06 -38.90
N ILE A 360 8.73 -18.66 -40.08
CA ILE A 360 9.99 -19.21 -40.57
C ILE A 360 10.31 -18.54 -41.90
N VAL A 361 11.54 -18.06 -42.04
CA VAL A 361 12.09 -17.52 -43.28
C VAL A 361 13.33 -18.31 -43.68
N GLY A 362 13.27 -18.95 -44.85
CA GLY A 362 14.31 -19.85 -45.37
C GLY A 362 14.10 -21.31 -44.92
N ASP A 363 15.16 -22.12 -44.98
CA ASP A 363 15.12 -23.55 -44.66
C ASP A 363 15.21 -23.83 -43.13
N ALA A 364 14.54 -23.03 -42.31
CA ALA A 364 14.39 -23.31 -40.90
C ALA A 364 13.16 -24.20 -40.63
N SER A 365 13.17 -24.89 -39.50
CA SER A 365 12.03 -25.59 -38.94
C SER A 365 12.00 -25.38 -37.43
N VAL A 366 10.80 -25.30 -36.89
CA VAL A 366 10.56 -25.22 -35.45
C VAL A 366 9.70 -26.40 -35.08
N ASN A 367 10.21 -27.23 -34.17
CA ASN A 367 9.50 -28.39 -33.66
C ASN A 367 9.36 -28.24 -32.15
N CYS A 368 8.13 -28.25 -31.63
CA CYS A 368 7.90 -28.40 -30.20
C CYS A 368 7.77 -29.90 -29.88
N GLY A 369 8.50 -30.38 -28.88
CA GLY A 369 8.53 -31.78 -28.51
C GLY A 369 9.47 -32.10 -27.35
N SER A 370 9.11 -33.11 -26.55
CA SER A 370 9.88 -33.64 -25.42
C SER A 370 10.25 -32.59 -24.36
N GLY A 371 9.37 -31.62 -24.10
CA GLY A 371 9.66 -30.57 -23.12
C GLY A 371 10.50 -29.40 -23.66
N SER A 372 10.59 -29.25 -24.99
CA SER A 372 11.44 -28.24 -25.64
C SER A 372 10.86 -27.69 -26.96
N MET A 373 11.24 -26.46 -27.30
CA MET A 373 11.05 -25.89 -28.65
C MET A 373 12.40 -25.91 -29.37
N VAL A 374 12.51 -26.73 -30.40
CA VAL A 374 13.74 -26.97 -31.16
C VAL A 374 13.70 -26.18 -32.47
N PHE A 375 14.68 -25.30 -32.66
CA PHE A 375 14.90 -24.57 -33.91
C PHE A 375 16.00 -25.24 -34.71
N SER A 376 15.63 -25.91 -35.81
CA SER A 376 16.59 -26.48 -36.76
C SER A 376 16.64 -25.66 -38.04
N ALA A 377 17.77 -25.71 -38.74
CA ALA A 377 17.87 -25.16 -40.09
C ALA A 377 18.75 -26.04 -40.96
N SER A 378 18.38 -26.20 -42.23
CA SER A 378 19.11 -26.94 -43.24
C SER A 378 20.55 -26.44 -43.39
N THR A 379 21.44 -27.33 -43.81
CA THR A 379 22.86 -27.05 -44.07
C THR A 379 23.12 -26.34 -45.39
N THR A 380 22.10 -26.12 -46.23
CA THR A 380 22.25 -25.62 -47.61
C THR A 380 22.25 -24.10 -47.76
N PHE A 381 21.83 -23.33 -46.76
CA PHE A 381 21.72 -21.85 -46.85
C PHE A 381 22.63 -21.10 -45.86
N HIS A 382 23.05 -19.89 -46.27
CA HIS A 382 23.96 -19.03 -45.50
C HIS A 382 23.32 -18.41 -44.25
N SER A 383 21.99 -18.28 -44.23
CA SER A 383 21.23 -17.73 -43.09
C SER A 383 19.85 -18.37 -43.04
N ALA A 384 19.41 -18.74 -41.84
CA ALA A 384 18.03 -19.13 -41.58
C ALA A 384 17.50 -18.30 -40.42
N LEU A 385 16.28 -17.80 -40.58
CA LEU A 385 15.63 -16.93 -39.60
C LEU A 385 14.35 -17.60 -39.13
N ALA A 386 14.18 -17.68 -37.82
CA ALA A 386 12.94 -18.10 -37.21
C ALA A 386 12.60 -17.13 -36.08
N TYR A 387 11.34 -16.77 -35.97
CA TYR A 387 10.85 -16.02 -34.82
C TYR A 387 9.56 -16.63 -34.31
N ALA A 388 9.41 -16.59 -32.99
CA ALA A 388 8.22 -17.02 -32.28
C ALA A 388 7.59 -15.79 -31.62
N GLU A 389 6.33 -15.56 -31.93
CA GLU A 389 5.49 -14.55 -31.30
C GLU A 389 4.53 -15.27 -30.34
N LEU A 390 4.43 -14.76 -29.12
CA LEU A 390 3.45 -15.25 -28.17
C LEU A 390 2.10 -14.61 -28.48
N VAL A 391 1.10 -15.42 -28.84
CA VAL A 391 -0.18 -14.91 -29.33
C VAL A 391 -1.01 -14.35 -28.18
N ASN A 392 -1.61 -13.17 -28.37
CA ASN A 392 -2.64 -12.59 -27.50
C ASN A 392 -2.23 -12.23 -26.07
N VAL A 393 -1.02 -11.70 -25.89
CA VAL A 393 -0.64 -11.20 -24.57
C VAL A 393 0.13 -9.89 -24.63
N ASN A 394 -0.39 -8.88 -23.93
CA ASN A 394 0.31 -7.65 -23.54
C ASN A 394 1.44 -7.98 -22.52
N ASN A 395 2.24 -9.01 -22.78
CA ASN A 395 3.16 -9.58 -21.81
C ASN A 395 4.56 -8.94 -21.85
N ILE A 396 5.30 -9.19 -20.78
CA ILE A 396 6.61 -8.61 -20.49
C ILE A 396 7.60 -9.76 -20.32
N PHE A 397 8.38 -10.11 -21.35
CA PHE A 397 9.47 -11.06 -21.15
C PHE A 397 10.57 -10.45 -20.27
N LYS A 398 10.94 -11.15 -19.18
CA LYS A 398 12.01 -10.72 -18.26
C LYS A 398 13.17 -11.72 -18.17
N ARG A 399 13.00 -12.94 -18.66
CA ARG A 399 14.02 -13.99 -18.58
C ARG A 399 13.74 -15.08 -19.60
N ILE A 400 14.71 -15.42 -20.41
CA ILE A 400 14.73 -16.61 -21.26
C ILE A 400 15.92 -17.46 -20.84
N ASP A 401 15.66 -18.69 -20.46
CA ASP A 401 16.71 -19.71 -20.41
C ASP A 401 16.70 -20.50 -21.71
N PHE A 402 17.87 -20.77 -22.27
CA PHE A 402 18.05 -21.60 -23.45
C PHE A 402 19.31 -22.43 -23.33
N ASN A 403 19.29 -23.65 -23.84
CA ASN A 403 20.51 -24.44 -23.99
C ASN A 403 20.93 -24.35 -25.45
N ALA A 404 22.06 -23.71 -25.74
CA ALA A 404 22.63 -23.71 -27.09
C ALA A 404 23.76 -24.72 -27.14
N SER A 405 23.64 -25.74 -27.99
CA SER A 405 24.77 -26.61 -28.33
C SER A 405 25.22 -26.36 -29.76
N MET A 406 26.51 -26.09 -29.93
CA MET A 406 27.17 -25.98 -31.24
C MET A 406 28.27 -27.04 -31.33
N SER A 407 28.02 -28.11 -32.09
CA SER A 407 29.02 -29.17 -32.30
C SER A 407 29.94 -28.83 -33.48
N GLY A 408 31.23 -28.68 -33.18
CA GLY A 408 32.31 -28.95 -34.14
C GLY A 408 32.64 -27.94 -35.25
N VAL A 409 31.99 -26.77 -35.35
CA VAL A 409 32.30 -25.80 -36.41
C VAL A 409 32.09 -24.35 -35.98
N ASP A 410 32.80 -23.43 -36.65
CA ASP A 410 32.64 -21.99 -36.51
C ASP A 410 31.22 -21.57 -36.89
N GLY A 411 30.66 -20.64 -36.15
CA GLY A 411 29.33 -20.15 -36.44
C GLY A 411 28.88 -19.09 -35.46
N THR A 412 27.76 -18.47 -35.81
CA THR A 412 27.22 -17.40 -35.01
C THR A 412 25.72 -17.59 -34.82
N PHE A 413 25.29 -17.49 -33.56
CA PHE A 413 23.87 -17.48 -33.22
C PHE A 413 23.49 -16.17 -32.53
N VAL A 414 22.25 -15.77 -32.77
CA VAL A 414 21.68 -14.56 -32.20
C VAL A 414 20.33 -14.91 -31.59
N VAL A 415 20.14 -14.55 -30.33
CA VAL A 415 18.85 -14.61 -29.62
C VAL A 415 18.43 -13.19 -29.34
N SER A 416 17.24 -12.77 -29.76
CA SER A 416 16.74 -11.41 -29.52
C SER A 416 15.39 -11.38 -28.84
N LEU A 417 15.26 -10.44 -27.91
CA LEU A 417 14.03 -10.03 -27.24
C LEU A 417 13.55 -8.71 -27.83
N CYS A 418 12.45 -8.69 -28.57
CA CYS A 418 12.02 -7.52 -29.33
C CYS A 418 10.64 -7.00 -28.93
N THR A 419 10.44 -5.68 -28.98
CA THR A 419 9.13 -5.03 -28.74
C THR A 419 8.21 -5.09 -29.96
N ALA A 420 8.77 -5.17 -31.17
CA ALA A 420 8.07 -5.28 -32.44
C ALA A 420 8.62 -6.43 -33.28
N VAL A 421 7.91 -6.81 -34.35
CA VAL A 421 8.37 -7.81 -35.32
C VAL A 421 9.74 -7.38 -35.84
N PRO A 422 10.81 -8.17 -35.64
CA PRO A 422 12.11 -7.82 -36.16
C PRO A 422 12.07 -7.92 -37.69
N VAL A 423 12.39 -6.82 -38.37
CA VAL A 423 12.44 -6.77 -39.83
C VAL A 423 13.89 -6.99 -40.29
N GLY A 424 14.08 -7.85 -41.30
CA GLY A 424 15.39 -8.09 -41.92
C GLY A 424 16.09 -9.39 -41.53
N THR A 425 16.95 -9.87 -42.42
CA THR A 425 17.84 -11.03 -42.22
C THR A 425 19.18 -10.65 -41.61
N ASP A 426 19.39 -9.36 -41.35
CA ASP A 426 20.66 -8.85 -40.84
C ASP A 426 20.93 -9.32 -39.41
N PHE A 427 22.21 -9.40 -39.13
CA PHE A 427 22.80 -10.03 -37.97
C PHE A 427 22.35 -9.41 -36.65
N VAL A 428 22.23 -8.08 -36.63
CA VAL A 428 21.61 -7.32 -35.55
C VAL A 428 20.41 -6.59 -36.17
N PRO A 429 19.21 -6.70 -35.58
CA PRO A 429 18.08 -5.97 -36.11
C PRO A 429 18.31 -4.47 -35.91
N ASP A 430 18.21 -3.69 -36.99
CA ASP A 430 18.47 -2.23 -36.99
C ASP A 430 17.30 -1.41 -36.41
N SER A 431 16.19 -2.07 -36.06
CA SER A 431 14.99 -1.45 -35.50
C SER A 431 14.10 -2.48 -34.80
N GLY A 432 13.25 -2.01 -33.87
CA GLY A 432 12.22 -2.84 -33.23
C GLY A 432 12.28 -2.96 -31.71
N GLY A 433 13.16 -2.21 -31.04
CA GLY A 433 13.35 -2.29 -29.59
C GLY A 433 13.90 -3.66 -29.19
N CYS A 434 14.82 -4.20 -29.98
CA CYS A 434 15.38 -5.52 -29.83
C CYS A 434 16.63 -5.50 -28.95
N TYR A 435 16.64 -6.32 -27.90
CA TYR A 435 17.85 -6.67 -27.17
C TYR A 435 18.36 -8.00 -27.69
N SER A 436 19.51 -7.99 -28.36
CA SER A 436 20.10 -9.16 -28.99
C SER A 436 21.33 -9.62 -28.24
N PHE A 437 21.31 -10.87 -27.79
CA PHE A 437 22.52 -11.59 -27.42
C PHE A 437 23.09 -12.27 -28.65
N VAL A 438 24.37 -12.06 -28.89
CA VAL A 438 25.11 -12.64 -30.00
C VAL A 438 26.24 -13.48 -29.44
N TYR A 439 26.32 -14.73 -29.87
CA TYR A 439 27.43 -15.61 -29.57
C TYR A 439 28.13 -16.03 -30.87
N ASN A 440 29.42 -15.78 -30.94
CA ASN A 440 30.27 -16.12 -32.07
C ASN A 440 31.34 -17.13 -31.63
N LYS A 441 31.26 -18.34 -32.16
CA LYS A 441 32.28 -19.37 -31.99
C LYS A 441 33.25 -19.31 -33.17
N ARG A 442 34.50 -18.94 -32.90
CA ARG A 442 35.60 -18.97 -33.87
C ARG A 442 36.64 -19.98 -33.43
N ASN A 443 36.84 -21.01 -34.24
CA ASN A 443 37.68 -22.18 -33.99
C ASN A 443 37.35 -22.86 -32.64
N SER A 444 38.12 -23.87 -32.26
CA SER A 444 37.96 -24.57 -30.98
C SER A 444 38.35 -23.75 -29.73
N ALA A 445 38.65 -22.46 -29.86
CA ALA A 445 39.40 -21.71 -28.84
C ALA A 445 38.89 -20.29 -28.51
N THR A 446 38.03 -19.66 -29.32
CA THR A 446 37.57 -18.29 -29.04
C THR A 446 36.07 -18.15 -29.19
N ASP A 447 35.43 -17.80 -28.07
CA ASP A 447 34.03 -17.41 -28.01
C ASP A 447 33.95 -15.90 -27.74
N ILE A 448 33.20 -15.20 -28.58
CA ILE A 448 32.91 -13.78 -28.40
C ILE A 448 31.41 -13.60 -28.16
N GLU A 449 31.09 -12.95 -27.05
CA GLU A 449 29.73 -12.70 -26.60
C GLU A 449 29.45 -11.19 -26.64
N TYR A 450 28.35 -10.79 -27.28
CA TYR A 450 27.94 -9.40 -27.40
C TYR A 450 26.48 -9.23 -26.96
N ILE A 451 26.17 -8.07 -26.39
CA ILE A 451 24.78 -7.62 -26.15
C ILE A 451 24.55 -6.34 -26.95
N TYR A 452 23.55 -6.35 -27.81
CA TYR A 452 23.12 -5.20 -28.62
C TYR A 452 21.73 -4.73 -28.22
N ARG A 453 21.46 -3.44 -28.51
CA ARG A 453 20.11 -2.89 -28.62
C ARG A 453 19.95 -2.19 -29.98
N ASP A 454 19.04 -2.64 -30.83
CA ASP A 454 18.74 -1.99 -32.13
C ASP A 454 20.03 -1.57 -32.91
N ALA A 455 20.94 -2.52 -33.13
CA ALA A 455 22.30 -2.33 -33.69
C ALA A 455 23.35 -1.60 -32.83
N LEU A 456 22.98 -0.95 -31.72
CA LEU A 456 23.93 -0.36 -30.77
C LEU A 456 24.55 -1.44 -29.88
N LEU A 457 25.89 -1.59 -29.93
CA LEU A 457 26.61 -2.47 -29.01
C LEU A 457 26.57 -1.89 -27.58
N LEU A 458 25.94 -2.61 -26.65
CA LEU A 458 25.89 -2.21 -25.24
C LEU A 458 27.11 -2.72 -24.47
N THR A 459 27.53 -3.95 -24.71
CA THR A 459 28.70 -4.56 -24.05
C THR A 459 29.20 -5.77 -24.85
N ALA A 460 30.49 -6.09 -24.69
CA ALA A 460 31.14 -7.23 -25.32
C ALA A 460 32.14 -7.87 -24.36
N VAL A 461 32.21 -9.20 -24.36
CA VAL A 461 33.23 -9.96 -23.66
C VAL A 461 33.88 -10.94 -24.64
N SER A 462 35.19 -10.82 -24.81
CA SER A 462 36.00 -11.82 -25.49
C SER A 462 36.66 -12.71 -24.44
N THR A 463 36.39 -14.02 -24.48
CA THR A 463 37.15 -14.98 -23.68
C THR A 463 38.20 -15.63 -24.56
N GLU A 464 39.41 -15.07 -24.57
CA GLU A 464 40.58 -15.76 -25.14
C GLU A 464 41.12 -16.74 -24.08
N GLY A 465 41.14 -18.03 -24.42
CA GLY A 465 42.06 -18.97 -23.75
C GLY A 465 41.53 -19.81 -22.60
N SER A 466 40.22 -19.92 -22.39
CA SER A 466 39.68 -20.94 -21.47
C SER A 466 38.84 -21.95 -22.24
N TYR A 467 39.34 -23.18 -22.30
CA TYR A 467 38.69 -24.33 -22.95
C TYR A 467 37.26 -24.46 -22.39
N ILE A 468 36.27 -24.03 -23.16
CA ILE A 468 34.87 -24.23 -22.79
C ILE A 468 34.59 -25.71 -23.05
N PRO A 469 34.15 -26.48 -22.03
CA PRO A 469 33.84 -27.88 -22.20
C PRO A 469 32.88 -28.03 -23.38
N SER A 470 33.17 -28.94 -24.29
CA SER A 470 32.34 -29.29 -25.45
C SER A 470 30.95 -29.87 -25.09
N SER A 471 30.52 -29.73 -23.83
CA SER A 471 29.25 -30.21 -23.30
C SER A 471 28.24 -29.07 -23.26
N SER A 472 27.03 -29.37 -23.75
CA SER A 472 25.82 -28.56 -23.61
C SER A 472 25.72 -27.90 -22.23
N GLY A 473 25.82 -26.58 -22.18
CA GLY A 473 25.68 -25.82 -20.94
C GLY A 473 24.41 -24.96 -20.95
N LEU A 474 23.78 -24.81 -19.78
CA LEU A 474 22.61 -23.95 -19.64
C LEU A 474 23.04 -22.48 -19.80
N CYS A 475 22.40 -21.79 -20.75
CA CYS A 475 22.56 -20.36 -20.95
C CYS A 475 21.27 -19.64 -20.55
N THR A 476 21.38 -18.45 -19.96
CA THR A 476 20.23 -17.62 -19.59
C THR A 476 20.45 -16.22 -20.11
N PHE A 477 19.48 -15.65 -20.81
CA PHE A 477 19.42 -14.24 -21.13
C PHE A 477 18.26 -13.58 -20.38
N ARG A 478 18.55 -12.65 -19.48
CA ARG A 478 17.53 -12.00 -18.62
C ARG A 478 17.59 -10.49 -18.69
N ILE A 479 16.44 -9.85 -18.51
CA ILE A 479 16.27 -8.40 -18.38
C ILE A 479 15.41 -8.13 -17.15
N SER A 480 15.98 -7.45 -16.15
CA SER A 480 15.28 -7.11 -14.90
C SER A 480 14.37 -5.88 -15.06
N ASN A 481 13.51 -5.64 -14.07
CA ASN A 481 12.69 -4.41 -14.00
C ASN A 481 13.52 -3.13 -13.89
N SER A 482 14.77 -3.23 -13.41
CA SER A 482 15.67 -2.08 -13.31
C SER A 482 16.44 -1.84 -14.61
N GLY A 483 16.13 -2.59 -15.68
CA GLY A 483 16.87 -2.53 -16.95
C GLY A 483 18.22 -3.25 -16.91
N LEU A 484 18.49 -4.09 -15.91
CA LEU A 484 19.71 -4.92 -15.86
C LEU A 484 19.56 -6.06 -16.87
N ILE A 485 20.44 -6.10 -17.86
CA ILE A 485 20.48 -7.09 -18.93
C ILE A 485 21.69 -7.99 -18.68
N GLU A 486 21.45 -9.29 -18.59
CA GLU A 486 22.48 -10.27 -18.24
C GLU A 486 22.40 -11.50 -19.12
N TYR A 487 23.56 -11.97 -19.55
CA TYR A 487 23.77 -13.31 -20.05
C TYR A 487 24.50 -14.12 -18.98
N LEU A 488 23.89 -15.22 -18.56
CA LEU A 488 24.44 -16.15 -17.59
C LEU A 488 24.75 -17.49 -18.25
N ARG A 489 25.84 -18.12 -17.85
CA ARG A 489 26.18 -19.49 -18.21
C ARG A 489 26.32 -20.31 -16.94
N GLU A 490 25.61 -21.43 -16.85
CA GLU A 490 25.54 -22.25 -15.63
C GLU A 490 25.16 -21.41 -14.38
N GLY A 491 24.30 -20.41 -14.56
CA GLY A 491 23.85 -19.51 -13.51
C GLY A 491 24.83 -18.40 -13.10
N LEU A 492 26.03 -18.34 -13.70
CA LEU A 492 27.01 -17.27 -13.48
C LEU A 492 26.91 -16.22 -14.59
N ALA A 493 26.80 -14.94 -14.23
CA ALA A 493 26.77 -13.85 -15.22
C ALA A 493 28.11 -13.75 -15.96
N THR A 494 28.11 -14.06 -17.25
CA THR A 494 29.28 -13.92 -18.13
C THR A 494 29.37 -12.50 -18.69
N VAL A 495 28.22 -11.91 -19.03
CA VAL A 495 28.11 -10.55 -19.57
C VAL A 495 26.92 -9.85 -18.93
N SER A 496 27.11 -8.60 -18.49
CA SER A 496 26.02 -7.78 -17.95
C SER A 496 26.13 -6.32 -18.40
N THR A 497 24.99 -5.64 -18.50
CA THR A 497 24.88 -4.21 -18.75
C THR A 497 23.56 -3.69 -18.22
N THR A 498 23.39 -2.37 -18.16
CA THR A 498 22.14 -1.73 -17.71
C THR A 498 21.63 -0.77 -18.77
N ASP A 499 20.36 -0.89 -19.15
CA ASP A 499 19.65 0.08 -19.98
C ASP A 499 18.51 0.72 -19.20
N THR A 500 18.71 1.96 -18.76
CA THR A 500 17.70 2.71 -17.97
C THR A 500 16.51 3.18 -18.81
N THR A 501 16.59 3.04 -20.14
CA THR A 501 15.50 3.39 -21.07
C THR A 501 14.68 2.17 -21.50
N PHE A 502 14.97 1.00 -20.93
CA PHE A 502 14.20 -0.22 -21.12
C PHE A 502 12.71 0.02 -20.80
N THR A 503 11.85 -0.22 -21.78
CA THR A 503 10.41 -0.29 -21.56
C THR A 503 10.07 -1.73 -21.19
N ASN A 504 9.21 -1.91 -20.18
CA ASN A 504 8.80 -3.23 -19.72
C ASN A 504 7.85 -3.92 -20.73
N LYS A 505 8.10 -3.90 -22.04
CA LYS A 505 7.25 -4.54 -23.06
C LYS A 505 8.14 -5.25 -24.06
N ILE A 506 8.09 -6.59 -24.08
CA ILE A 506 8.75 -7.42 -25.09
C ILE A 506 7.66 -8.35 -25.62
N ASN A 507 7.53 -8.47 -26.94
CA ASN A 507 6.46 -9.23 -27.59
C ASN A 507 6.97 -10.38 -28.46
N TYR A 508 8.23 -10.30 -28.91
CA TYR A 508 8.79 -11.21 -29.91
C TYR A 508 10.09 -11.83 -29.42
N LEU A 509 10.26 -13.11 -29.73
CA LEU A 509 11.49 -13.84 -29.58
C LEU A 509 12.05 -14.18 -30.97
N ARG A 510 13.26 -13.72 -31.26
CA ARG A 510 13.95 -13.95 -32.53
C ARG A 510 15.13 -14.88 -32.36
N PHE A 511 15.27 -15.85 -33.25
CA PHE A 511 16.47 -16.65 -33.43
C PHE A 511 17.01 -16.45 -34.84
N LEU A 512 18.25 -15.99 -34.92
CA LEU A 512 18.97 -15.91 -36.19
C LEU A 512 20.23 -16.76 -36.11
N ARG A 513 20.46 -17.52 -37.18
CA ARG A 513 21.65 -18.33 -37.36
C ARG A 513 22.40 -17.91 -38.61
N HIS A 514 23.72 -17.85 -38.50
CA HIS A 514 24.64 -17.62 -39.62
C HIS A 514 25.68 -18.76 -39.65
N GLN A 515 25.69 -19.55 -40.74
CA GLN A 515 26.62 -20.66 -41.06
C GLN A 515 26.39 -22.08 -40.43
N PHE A 516 27.20 -23.04 -40.87
CA PHE A 516 26.97 -24.50 -41.07
C PHE A 516 26.85 -25.44 -39.84
N VAL A 517 26.22 -25.05 -38.72
CA VAL A 517 26.03 -25.97 -37.55
C VAL A 517 24.58 -26.06 -37.07
N PRO A 518 23.97 -27.26 -36.92
CA PRO A 518 22.65 -27.39 -36.30
C PRO A 518 22.66 -26.81 -34.88
N LEU A 519 21.72 -25.92 -34.58
CA LEU A 519 21.44 -25.42 -33.23
C LEU A 519 20.39 -26.34 -32.60
N LEU A 520 20.65 -26.86 -31.41
CA LEU A 520 19.61 -27.49 -30.58
C LEU A 520 19.28 -26.54 -29.45
N ILE A 521 18.00 -26.23 -29.26
CA ILE A 521 17.47 -25.49 -28.11
C ILE A 521 16.71 -26.49 -27.23
N ASN A 522 17.31 -26.89 -26.10
CA ASN A 522 16.79 -28.01 -25.30
C ASN A 522 15.63 -27.64 -24.36
N TYR A 523 15.40 -26.35 -24.10
CA TYR A 523 14.21 -25.84 -23.41
C TYR A 523 14.22 -24.31 -23.47
N LEU A 524 13.03 -23.71 -23.44
CA LEU A 524 12.85 -22.27 -23.21
C LEU A 524 12.13 -22.12 -21.86
N THR A 525 12.84 -21.89 -20.76
CA THR A 525 12.15 -21.58 -19.48
C THR A 525 12.00 -20.07 -19.33
N THR A 526 10.75 -19.63 -19.30
CA THR A 526 10.30 -18.25 -19.08
C THR A 526 8.95 -18.39 -18.37
N LEU A 527 8.54 -17.78 -17.25
CA LEU A 527 8.68 -16.43 -16.72
C LEU A 527 8.10 -16.47 -15.28
N MET A 528 8.77 -15.92 -14.25
CA MET A 528 8.21 -15.84 -12.88
C MET A 528 7.73 -14.41 -12.56
N TYR A 529 6.49 -14.27 -12.10
CA TYR A 529 6.00 -13.11 -11.35
C TYR A 529 5.17 -13.57 -10.15
N PHE A 530 5.27 -12.86 -9.02
CA PHE A 530 4.63 -13.24 -7.75
C PHE A 530 3.17 -12.77 -7.69
N LYS A 531 2.28 -13.58 -7.06
CA LYS A 531 0.83 -13.34 -6.90
C LYS A 531 0.42 -13.17 -5.44
N SER A 532 -0.63 -12.36 -5.22
CA SER A 532 -1.46 -12.30 -4.01
C SER A 532 -2.95 -12.32 -4.39
N THR A 533 -3.83 -12.89 -3.53
CA THR A 533 -5.25 -13.17 -3.85
C THR A 533 -6.20 -12.54 -2.82
N ALA A 534 -7.43 -12.20 -3.24
CA ALA A 534 -8.57 -11.90 -2.36
C ALA A 534 -9.90 -12.32 -3.04
N THR A 535 -10.88 -12.77 -2.26
CA THR A 535 -12.20 -13.23 -2.73
C THR A 535 -13.31 -12.44 -2.04
N PHE A 536 -14.37 -12.08 -2.77
CA PHE A 536 -15.57 -11.46 -2.23
C PHE A 536 -16.81 -12.29 -2.61
N VAL A 537 -17.76 -12.40 -1.68
CA VAL A 537 -19.10 -12.95 -1.92
C VAL A 537 -20.09 -11.95 -1.34
N SER A 538 -20.87 -11.25 -2.18
CA SER A 538 -22.06 -10.56 -1.67
C SER A 538 -23.13 -11.59 -1.40
N SER A 539 -23.82 -11.47 -0.26
CA SER A 539 -25.09 -12.19 -0.09
C SER A 539 -26.10 -11.73 -1.14
N PRO A 540 -26.97 -12.63 -1.67
CA PRO A 540 -28.01 -12.25 -2.62
C PRO A 540 -28.87 -11.13 -2.02
N PHE A 541 -28.93 -9.99 -2.70
CA PHE A 541 -29.79 -8.87 -2.29
C PHE A 541 -31.25 -9.14 -2.67
N ASN A 542 -32.19 -8.68 -1.84
CA ASN A 542 -33.63 -8.82 -2.08
C ASN A 542 -34.03 -8.32 -3.48
N ILE A 543 -34.24 -9.25 -4.40
CA ILE A 543 -34.84 -8.98 -5.70
C ILE A 543 -36.35 -9.14 -5.53
N GLY A 544 -37.12 -8.06 -5.62
CA GLY A 544 -38.57 -8.10 -5.51
C GLY A 544 -39.21 -6.73 -5.29
N SER A 545 -40.50 -6.63 -5.61
CA SER A 545 -41.30 -5.39 -5.61
C SER A 545 -41.71 -4.87 -4.22
N GLY A 546 -41.12 -5.39 -3.14
CA GLY A 546 -41.54 -5.17 -1.75
C GLY A 546 -40.44 -4.65 -0.83
N ILE A 547 -39.46 -3.89 -1.33
CA ILE A 547 -38.37 -3.36 -0.50
C ILE A 547 -38.89 -2.18 0.33
N THR A 548 -39.10 -2.39 1.63
CA THR A 548 -39.58 -1.37 2.58
C THR A 548 -38.47 -0.77 3.45
N SER A 549 -37.23 -1.26 3.32
CA SER A 549 -36.04 -0.71 3.98
C SER A 549 -34.76 -1.16 3.27
N TRP A 550 -33.70 -0.40 3.41
CA TRP A 550 -32.35 -0.80 3.00
C TRP A 550 -31.79 -1.80 4.01
N GLY A 551 -31.34 -2.97 3.54
CA GLY A 551 -30.65 -3.96 4.37
C GLY A 551 -29.21 -3.53 4.70
N GLU A 552 -28.70 -3.99 5.84
CA GLU A 552 -27.30 -3.78 6.22
C GLU A 552 -26.38 -4.61 5.31
N LEU A 553 -25.37 -3.94 4.73
CA LEU A 553 -24.32 -4.58 3.96
C LEU A 553 -23.33 -5.21 4.95
N SER A 554 -23.33 -6.54 5.06
CA SER A 554 -22.35 -7.26 5.89
C SER A 554 -21.19 -7.74 5.03
N GLU A 555 -19.99 -7.24 5.35
CA GLU A 555 -18.73 -7.65 4.72
C GLU A 555 -18.21 -8.91 5.42
N SER A 556 -18.12 -10.05 4.71
CA SER A 556 -17.35 -11.23 5.16
C SER A 556 -16.12 -11.41 4.27
N SER A 557 -15.14 -10.53 4.46
CA SER A 557 -13.90 -10.59 3.71
C SER A 557 -12.88 -11.47 4.45
N ILE A 558 -12.36 -12.51 3.80
CA ILE A 558 -11.05 -13.07 4.17
C ILE A 558 -10.02 -12.18 3.49
N LYS A 559 -9.49 -11.19 4.23
CA LYS A 559 -8.52 -10.21 3.73
C LYS A 559 -7.10 -10.72 3.93
N THR A 560 -6.38 -10.93 2.84
CA THR A 560 -4.91 -10.96 2.82
C THR A 560 -4.39 -9.71 2.11
N GLY A 561 -4.24 -8.59 2.85
CA GLY A 561 -3.57 -7.37 2.36
C GLY A 561 -4.26 -6.03 2.70
N ASN A 562 -3.60 -4.92 2.34
CA ASN A 562 -3.95 -3.54 2.73
C ASN A 562 -4.49 -2.66 1.57
N ALA A 563 -5.06 -3.24 0.52
CA ALA A 563 -5.72 -2.41 -0.50
C ALA A 563 -7.05 -1.85 0.06
N LEU A 564 -7.20 -0.52 0.04
CA LEU A 564 -8.49 0.11 0.31
C LEU A 564 -9.38 -0.09 -0.92
N MET A 565 -10.38 -0.97 -0.82
CA MET A 565 -11.41 -1.09 -1.85
C MET A 565 -12.51 -0.06 -1.56
N ALA A 566 -12.67 0.91 -2.46
CA ALA A 566 -13.81 1.83 -2.46
C ALA A 566 -14.84 1.34 -3.49
N TYR A 567 -16.07 1.08 -3.04
CA TYR A 567 -17.19 0.75 -3.93
C TYR A 567 -18.19 1.91 -3.91
N THR A 568 -18.68 2.32 -5.08
CA THR A 568 -19.85 3.20 -5.21
C THR A 568 -20.99 2.37 -5.77
N ILE A 569 -22.03 2.14 -4.98
CA ILE A 569 -23.26 1.48 -5.43
C ILE A 569 -24.21 2.59 -5.90
N TYR A 570 -24.54 2.60 -7.18
CA TYR A 570 -25.60 3.44 -7.71
C TYR A 570 -26.91 2.66 -7.70
N THR A 571 -27.96 3.24 -7.12
CA THR A 571 -29.32 2.74 -7.27
C THR A 571 -30.23 3.90 -7.65
N ASP A 572 -30.73 3.95 -8.88
CA ASP A 572 -32.12 4.34 -9.22
C ASP A 572 -32.40 4.11 -10.72
N THR A 573 -33.67 3.83 -11.02
CA THR A 573 -34.32 3.62 -12.31
C THR A 573 -34.67 4.91 -13.08
N ASN A 574 -34.14 6.06 -12.69
CA ASN A 574 -34.52 7.34 -13.29
C ASN A 574 -33.81 7.61 -14.63
N THR A 575 -34.54 7.46 -15.74
CA THR A 575 -34.04 7.70 -17.11
C THR A 575 -33.83 9.17 -17.47
N SER A 576 -34.17 10.11 -16.58
CA SER A 576 -33.95 11.55 -16.77
C SER A 576 -32.61 12.06 -16.22
N ILE A 577 -31.79 11.18 -15.63
CA ILE A 577 -30.42 11.49 -15.24
C ILE A 577 -29.55 11.41 -16.49
N ASP A 578 -29.06 12.58 -16.95
CA ASP A 578 -28.06 12.63 -18.01
C ASP A 578 -26.66 12.51 -17.40
N THR A 579 -26.05 11.34 -17.58
CA THR A 579 -24.71 11.02 -17.08
C THR A 579 -23.60 11.91 -17.64
N GLN A 580 -23.88 12.73 -18.68
CA GLN A 580 -22.93 13.69 -19.24
C GLN A 580 -23.05 15.10 -18.65
N GLU A 581 -24.09 15.41 -17.87
CA GLU A 581 -24.31 16.73 -17.27
C GLU A 581 -24.29 16.67 -15.72
N PRO A 582 -23.20 17.12 -15.06
CA PRO A 582 -23.02 17.07 -13.60
C PRO A 582 -24.09 17.79 -12.77
N THR A 583 -24.93 18.62 -13.38
CA THR A 583 -26.02 19.34 -12.70
C THR A 583 -27.30 18.52 -12.59
N THR A 584 -27.41 17.38 -13.26
CA THR A 584 -28.59 16.49 -13.19
C THR A 584 -28.58 15.57 -11.97
N PHE A 585 -27.47 15.56 -11.22
CA PHE A 585 -27.32 14.84 -9.95
C PHE A 585 -27.99 15.62 -8.81
N ILE A 586 -29.31 15.81 -8.88
CA ILE A 586 -30.07 16.38 -7.76
C ILE A 586 -30.62 15.24 -6.93
N SER A 587 -29.94 14.94 -5.82
CA SER A 587 -30.49 14.14 -4.72
C SER A 587 -31.63 14.91 -4.05
N SER A 588 -32.82 14.88 -4.62
CA SER A 588 -34.04 15.21 -3.88
C SER A 588 -35.30 14.73 -4.61
N GLN A 589 -35.79 13.56 -4.27
CA GLN A 589 -37.24 13.42 -4.13
C GLN A 589 -37.55 12.94 -2.72
N THR A 590 -38.24 13.80 -1.96
CA THR A 590 -38.96 13.39 -0.77
C THR A 590 -40.12 12.51 -1.23
N ILE A 591 -40.09 11.22 -0.89
CA ILE A 591 -41.26 10.35 -1.03
C ILE A 591 -42.32 10.87 -0.06
N VAL A 592 -43.41 11.42 -0.59
CA VAL A 592 -44.57 11.79 0.23
C VAL A 592 -45.51 10.57 0.26
N PRO A 593 -45.80 9.98 1.44
CA PRO A 593 -46.83 8.96 1.56
C PRO A 593 -48.18 9.50 1.05
N PRO A 594 -48.96 8.73 0.24
CA PRO A 594 -48.94 7.28 0.11
C PRO A 594 -48.58 6.77 -1.31
N THR A 595 -47.86 7.53 -2.14
CA THR A 595 -47.57 7.09 -3.52
C THR A 595 -46.46 6.03 -3.57
N ILE A 596 -46.83 4.81 -3.97
CA ILE A 596 -45.91 3.70 -4.30
C ILE A 596 -45.57 3.80 -5.79
N PRO A 597 -44.29 3.90 -6.19
CA PRO A 597 -43.91 3.85 -7.60
C PRO A 597 -44.16 2.45 -8.17
N THR A 598 -44.87 2.36 -9.29
CA THR A 598 -45.12 1.09 -9.98
C THR A 598 -44.03 0.80 -10.99
N THR A 599 -43.37 -0.35 -10.86
CA THR A 599 -42.45 -0.90 -11.87
C THR A 599 -43.24 -1.51 -13.02
N LEU A 600 -42.99 -1.05 -14.25
CA LEU A 600 -43.62 -1.58 -15.46
C LEU A 600 -42.72 -2.66 -16.07
N HIS A 601 -43.10 -3.94 -15.91
CA HIS A 601 -42.43 -5.05 -16.61
C HIS A 601 -42.93 -5.11 -18.06
N ARG A 602 -42.02 -4.99 -19.03
CA ARG A 602 -42.30 -5.27 -20.44
C ARG A 602 -41.70 -6.63 -20.79
N SER A 603 -42.54 -7.66 -20.91
CA SER A 603 -42.16 -8.96 -21.49
C SER A 603 -42.17 -8.86 -23.02
N LEU A 604 -41.06 -9.25 -23.66
CA LEU A 604 -40.98 -9.42 -25.11
C LEU A 604 -41.33 -10.89 -25.47
N PRO A 605 -42.12 -11.15 -26.53
CA PRO A 605 -42.49 -12.51 -26.92
C PRO A 605 -41.35 -13.22 -27.66
N CYS A 606 -41.23 -14.53 -27.42
CA CYS A 606 -40.40 -15.47 -28.17
C CYS A 606 -40.80 -15.50 -29.65
N LEU A 607 -39.81 -15.54 -30.54
CA LEU A 607 -39.99 -15.85 -31.96
C LEU A 607 -39.38 -17.24 -32.20
N GLU A 608 -40.26 -18.23 -32.39
CA GLU A 608 -39.94 -19.51 -33.03
C GLU A 608 -39.83 -19.30 -34.55
N GLY A 609 -38.87 -19.98 -35.17
CA GLY A 609 -38.74 -20.07 -36.63
C GLY A 609 -37.96 -21.33 -37.02
N ASN A 610 -38.71 -22.38 -37.38
CA ASN A 610 -38.20 -23.62 -37.96
C ASN A 610 -37.59 -23.39 -39.36
N PHE A 611 -36.49 -24.08 -39.66
CA PHE A 611 -35.98 -24.26 -41.01
C PHE A 611 -36.72 -25.43 -41.69
N HIS A 612 -37.10 -25.26 -42.95
CA HIS A 612 -37.38 -26.37 -43.86
C HIS A 612 -36.67 -26.11 -45.20
N GLU A 613 -36.09 -27.17 -45.74
CA GLU A 613 -35.26 -27.28 -46.94
C GLU A 613 -36.16 -27.57 -48.16
N ASP A 614 -35.71 -27.13 -49.35
CA ASP A 614 -36.33 -27.34 -50.68
C ASP A 614 -36.66 -28.83 -50.94
N ASP A 615 -37.58 -29.28 -51.80
CA ASP A 615 -37.91 -28.93 -53.20
C ASP A 615 -39.18 -29.72 -53.63
N ILE A 616 -39.76 -29.33 -54.78
CA ILE A 616 -40.40 -30.14 -55.86
C ILE A 616 -41.69 -29.48 -56.41
N ASP A 617 -41.57 -29.12 -57.71
CA ASP A 617 -42.53 -28.74 -58.77
C ASP A 617 -43.41 -27.49 -58.64
#